data_AF-A0A7W1EC78-F1
#
_entry.id   AF-A0A7W1EC78-F1
#
_cell.length_a   1.000
_cell.length_b   1.000
_cell.length_c   1.000
_cell.angle_alpha   90.00
_cell.angle_beta   90.00
_cell.angle_gamma   90.00
#
_symmetry.space_group_name_H-M   'P 1'
#
loop_
_entity.id
_entity.type
_entity.pdbx_description
1 polymer ?
#
loop_
_entity_poly.entity_id
_entity_poly.type
_entity_poly.pdbx_seq_one_letter_code
_entity_poly.pdbx_strand_id
1 'polypeptide(L)'
;MPPFRLVSTTGGQSYELAPGRSLVIGRGLNTDLALHDPTISRRHAELTVVEGEVQVRDLGSSNGTWINGRRVSAAQLRANDSITFGKVAFRLHDARPSHPVGPAPVAPGPAGAAGTSARGSGAVAGNGPAGGAMSSVSTAAGGTIVRQLLVSGGMPPGLTSRDGPGAAGRLKLDAASTAERQAKKLSLLLEVSQKLAGELDLDRLLRTVADMTFEVLNVDRVSVLLRNEGTGVLVPTISRSRHGDTQVQDVPRSIAEKVVEERVAVVSQNAPADARFKGKSIVMQSVRSAMCSPLMASGDRVLGLLYVDNLSAATPFTDEDLQFLVAFSGLAAVAIKNSRYAEQIRRETMVRSNFERYFAPNVAADIAQQEGAVRPGGDRRPLTVLFSDIRGFTAMAESMGPDAIAQLLTEYFSEMVEIVFERGGTLDKFIGDAVMALWGAPVPHADDPDRALQAALAMQQAIGGLNAKWAAQGRPEIGVGIGINHGEAFAGNIGSHRRLEYTVIGDAVNVAARLCAEAGPGEILVSEQFCRTVRAAVEYESLPELALKGKAQAVQVFRVRQMP
;
A
#
# COMPACT_ATOMS: atom_id res chain seq x y z
N MET A 1 28.89 -17.11 7.69
CA MET A 1 27.72 -16.34 7.21
C MET A 1 28.01 -15.85 5.79
N PRO A 2 27.00 -15.73 4.91
CA PRO A 2 27.17 -15.07 3.62
C PRO A 2 27.63 -13.61 3.84
N PRO A 3 28.65 -13.11 3.13
CA PRO A 3 29.28 -11.84 3.46
C PRO A 3 28.46 -10.61 3.06
N PHE A 4 27.43 -10.74 2.21
CA PHE A 4 26.61 -9.62 1.78
C PHE A 4 25.10 -9.92 1.77
N ARG A 5 24.30 -8.87 1.93
CA ARG A 5 22.84 -8.89 1.77
C ARG A 5 22.40 -7.79 0.82
N LEU A 6 21.51 -8.11 -0.10
CA LEU A 6 20.84 -7.15 -0.96
C LEU A 6 19.50 -6.77 -0.32
N VAL A 7 19.35 -5.51 0.11
CA VAL A 7 18.18 -5.02 0.86
C VAL A 7 17.40 -4.04 0.01
N SER A 8 16.09 -4.20 -0.14
CA SER A 8 15.25 -3.26 -0.89
C SER A 8 15.23 -1.88 -0.23
N THR A 9 15.32 -0.81 -1.02
CA THR A 9 15.26 0.57 -0.49
C THR A 9 13.89 0.93 0.11
N THR A 10 12.84 0.16 -0.19
CA THR A 10 11.52 0.29 0.46
C THR A 10 11.39 -0.53 1.75
N GLY A 11 12.45 -1.25 2.16
CA GLY A 11 12.55 -1.96 3.44
C GLY A 11 11.81 -3.29 3.55
N GLY A 12 11.02 -3.69 2.54
CA GLY A 12 10.15 -4.87 2.62
C GLY A 12 10.80 -6.22 2.29
N GLN A 13 12.01 -6.25 1.73
CA GLN A 13 12.65 -7.47 1.23
C GLN A 13 14.18 -7.43 1.41
N SER A 14 14.78 -8.56 1.79
CA SER A 14 16.24 -8.74 1.90
C SER A 14 16.67 -10.13 1.46
N TYR A 15 17.74 -10.20 0.67
CA TYR A 15 18.25 -11.43 0.07
C TYR A 15 19.72 -11.65 0.43
N GLU A 16 20.09 -12.85 0.87
CA GLU A 16 21.47 -13.18 1.21
C GLU A 16 22.27 -13.60 -0.03
N LEU A 17 23.48 -13.08 -0.18
CA LEU A 17 24.36 -13.36 -1.30
C LEU A 17 25.45 -14.37 -0.87
N ALA A 18 25.25 -15.63 -1.25
CA ALA A 18 26.19 -16.71 -0.94
C ALA A 18 27.41 -16.72 -1.90
N PRO A 19 28.64 -16.90 -1.39
CA PRO A 19 29.83 -17.07 -2.24
C PRO A 19 29.68 -18.20 -3.25
N GLY A 20 30.13 -17.98 -4.50
CA GLY A 20 30.11 -19.00 -5.55
C GLY A 20 28.73 -19.32 -6.16
N ARG A 21 27.64 -18.68 -5.70
CA ARG A 21 26.32 -18.77 -6.34
C ARG A 21 26.07 -17.55 -7.23
N SER A 22 25.64 -17.80 -8.46
CA SER A 22 24.98 -16.80 -9.31
C SER A 22 23.50 -16.71 -8.93
N LEU A 23 22.98 -15.48 -8.80
CA LEU A 23 21.58 -15.17 -8.59
C LEU A 23 21.06 -14.41 -9.81
N VAL A 24 20.16 -15.03 -10.58
CA VAL A 24 19.49 -14.36 -11.69
C VAL A 24 18.32 -13.53 -11.16
N ILE A 25 18.33 -12.24 -11.46
CA ILE A 25 17.27 -11.27 -11.10
C ILE A 25 16.35 -11.08 -12.30
N GLY A 26 15.03 -11.07 -12.09
CA GLY A 26 14.07 -10.70 -13.13
C GLY A 26 12.61 -10.90 -12.70
N ARG A 27 11.68 -10.69 -13.64
CA ARG A 27 10.23 -10.91 -13.41
C ARG A 27 9.70 -12.25 -13.96
N GLY A 28 10.59 -13.12 -14.43
CA GLY A 28 10.25 -14.42 -15.00
C GLY A 28 10.13 -15.51 -13.93
N LEU A 29 9.59 -16.68 -14.30
CA LEU A 29 9.49 -17.83 -13.39
C LEU A 29 10.82 -18.57 -13.20
N ASN A 30 11.83 -18.29 -14.04
CA ASN A 30 13.14 -18.96 -14.04
C ASN A 30 14.24 -18.01 -13.53
N THR A 31 14.03 -17.37 -12.39
CA THR A 31 14.98 -16.42 -11.77
C THR A 31 15.05 -16.64 -10.27
N ASP A 32 16.26 -16.74 -9.70
CA ASP A 32 16.48 -16.89 -8.25
C ASP A 32 15.91 -15.72 -7.43
N LEU A 33 15.91 -14.52 -8.00
CA LEU A 33 15.34 -13.31 -7.41
C LEU A 33 14.22 -12.76 -8.29
N ALA A 34 12.99 -13.20 -7.99
CA ALA A 34 11.76 -12.76 -8.64
C ALA A 34 11.33 -11.36 -8.16
N LEU A 35 11.41 -10.37 -9.04
CA LEU A 35 10.99 -8.99 -8.78
C LEU A 35 9.78 -8.63 -9.64
N HIS A 36 8.63 -8.43 -9.00
CA HIS A 36 7.33 -8.24 -9.67
C HIS A 36 7.04 -6.78 -10.04
N ASP A 37 7.94 -6.16 -10.81
CA ASP A 37 7.75 -4.80 -11.34
C ASP A 37 7.69 -4.80 -12.90
N PRO A 38 6.76 -4.08 -13.54
CA PRO A 38 6.65 -4.03 -15.01
C PRO A 38 7.91 -3.53 -15.73
N THR A 39 8.73 -2.71 -15.06
CA THR A 39 9.97 -2.16 -15.61
C THR A 39 11.14 -3.15 -15.58
N ILE A 40 10.96 -4.33 -14.98
CA ILE A 40 11.98 -5.37 -14.91
C ILE A 40 11.80 -6.38 -16.07
N SER A 41 12.90 -6.74 -16.74
CA SER A 41 12.88 -7.79 -17.78
C SER A 41 12.71 -9.20 -17.19
N ARG A 42 12.20 -10.14 -18.00
CA ARG A 42 11.95 -11.55 -17.57
C ARG A 42 13.20 -12.22 -16.98
N ARG A 43 14.36 -11.97 -17.60
CA ARG A 43 15.68 -12.03 -16.99
C ARG A 43 16.25 -10.63 -17.15
N HIS A 44 16.69 -10.00 -16.07
CA HIS A 44 17.10 -8.60 -16.03
C HIS A 44 18.61 -8.49 -15.83
N ALA A 45 19.10 -9.11 -14.77
CA ALA A 45 20.49 -9.06 -14.38
C ALA A 45 20.91 -10.38 -13.73
N GLU A 46 22.21 -10.50 -13.48
CA GLU A 46 22.87 -11.61 -12.81
C GLU A 46 23.79 -11.01 -11.73
N LEU A 47 23.66 -11.46 -10.48
CA LEU A 47 24.55 -11.11 -9.37
C LEU A 47 25.39 -12.33 -9.00
N THR A 48 26.72 -12.19 -9.00
CA THR A 48 27.66 -13.27 -8.65
C THR A 48 28.64 -12.79 -7.60
N VAL A 49 28.86 -13.61 -6.57
CA VAL A 49 29.87 -13.33 -5.53
C VAL A 49 31.15 -14.12 -5.85
N VAL A 50 32.19 -13.42 -6.27
CA VAL A 50 33.50 -13.98 -6.66
C VAL A 50 34.57 -13.37 -5.75
N GLU A 51 35.42 -14.20 -5.15
CA GLU A 51 36.55 -13.79 -4.28
C GLU A 51 36.20 -12.84 -3.11
N GLY A 52 34.92 -12.78 -2.70
CA GLY A 52 34.43 -11.88 -1.66
C GLY A 52 33.99 -10.50 -2.18
N GLU A 53 33.86 -10.34 -3.49
CA GLU A 53 33.33 -9.15 -4.15
C GLU A 53 32.02 -9.50 -4.87
N VAL A 54 31.07 -8.56 -4.90
CA VAL A 54 29.78 -8.76 -5.58
C VAL A 54 29.86 -8.11 -6.96
N GLN A 55 29.72 -8.90 -8.02
CA GLN A 55 29.63 -8.41 -9.39
C GLN A 55 28.18 -8.46 -9.86
N VAL A 56 27.76 -7.45 -10.62
CA VAL A 56 26.49 -7.46 -11.35
C VAL A 56 26.73 -7.38 -12.85
N ARG A 57 25.91 -8.10 -13.61
CA ARG A 57 25.87 -8.06 -15.07
C ARG A 57 24.42 -7.93 -15.54
N ASP A 58 24.17 -6.97 -16.42
CA ASP A 58 22.89 -6.81 -17.10
C ASP A 58 22.74 -7.89 -18.18
N LEU A 59 21.55 -8.49 -18.30
CA LEU A 59 21.25 -9.58 -19.24
C LEU A 59 20.52 -9.08 -20.50
N GLY A 60 20.71 -7.82 -20.89
CA GLY A 60 20.00 -7.18 -22.00
C GLY A 60 18.63 -6.65 -21.57
N SER A 61 18.55 -6.05 -20.38
CA SER A 61 17.30 -5.55 -19.82
C SER A 61 16.79 -4.31 -20.56
N SER A 62 15.46 -4.18 -20.65
CA SER A 62 14.82 -3.14 -21.46
C SER A 62 14.96 -1.74 -20.83
N ASN A 63 14.98 -1.66 -19.49
CA ASN A 63 15.11 -0.40 -18.74
C ASN A 63 16.49 -0.22 -18.08
N GLY A 64 17.40 -1.19 -18.23
CA GLY A 64 18.77 -1.13 -17.72
C GLY A 64 18.92 -1.46 -16.23
N THR A 65 20.08 -2.03 -15.91
CA THR A 65 20.65 -2.05 -14.56
C THR A 65 21.45 -0.77 -14.32
N TRP A 66 21.31 -0.18 -13.14
CA TRP A 66 21.96 1.08 -12.76
C TRP A 66 22.64 0.96 -11.40
N ILE A 67 23.84 1.52 -11.23
CA ILE A 67 24.53 1.63 -9.94
C ILE A 67 24.76 3.11 -9.66
N ASN A 68 24.33 3.59 -8.50
CA ASN A 68 24.48 4.98 -8.05
C ASN A 68 24.09 6.01 -9.13
N GLY A 69 23.00 5.75 -9.86
CA GLY A 69 22.49 6.61 -10.94
C GLY A 69 23.17 6.46 -12.30
N ARG A 70 24.14 5.55 -12.47
CA ARG A 70 24.80 5.26 -13.77
C ARG A 70 24.40 3.90 -14.33
N ARG A 71 24.00 3.84 -15.60
CA ARG A 71 23.67 2.59 -16.29
C ARG A 71 24.93 1.75 -16.49
N VAL A 72 24.85 0.46 -16.22
CA VAL A 72 25.97 -0.49 -16.35
C VAL A 72 25.55 -1.73 -17.14
N SER A 73 26.48 -2.28 -17.94
CA SER A 73 26.34 -3.59 -18.58
C SER A 73 26.99 -4.70 -17.74
N ALA A 74 28.13 -4.40 -17.13
CA ALA A 74 28.73 -5.16 -16.04
C ALA A 74 29.50 -4.21 -15.11
N ALA A 75 29.46 -4.46 -13.81
CA ALA A 75 30.17 -3.66 -12.81
C ALA A 75 30.34 -4.42 -11.49
N GLN A 76 31.35 -4.03 -10.73
CA GLN A 76 31.57 -4.49 -9.36
C GLN A 76 30.84 -3.55 -8.37
N LEU A 77 30.15 -4.13 -7.40
CA LEU A 77 29.44 -3.42 -6.33
C LEU A 77 30.29 -3.35 -5.06
N ARG A 78 30.21 -2.20 -4.37
CA ARG A 78 30.81 -1.95 -3.05
C ARG A 78 29.72 -1.94 -1.97
N ALA A 79 30.12 -2.14 -0.73
CA ALA A 79 29.22 -2.00 0.41
C ALA A 79 28.59 -0.60 0.46
N ASN A 80 27.27 -0.56 0.66
CA ASN A 80 26.36 0.59 0.60
C ASN A 80 26.03 1.15 -0.80
N ASP A 81 26.52 0.55 -1.89
CA ASP A 81 26.08 0.95 -3.24
C ASP A 81 24.57 0.74 -3.43
N SER A 82 23.94 1.69 -4.11
CA SER A 82 22.54 1.62 -4.53
C SER A 82 22.47 1.05 -5.94
N ILE A 83 21.87 -0.12 -6.10
CA ILE A 83 21.63 -0.76 -7.39
C ILE A 83 20.15 -0.76 -7.74
N THR A 84 19.82 -0.37 -8.98
CA THR A 84 18.44 -0.30 -9.47
C THR A 84 18.28 -1.20 -10.70
N PHE A 85 17.28 -2.07 -10.66
CA PHE A 85 16.86 -2.89 -11.79
C PHE A 85 15.58 -2.28 -12.37
N GLY A 86 15.67 -1.61 -13.52
CA GLY A 86 14.57 -0.80 -14.05
C GLY A 86 14.28 0.37 -13.11
N LYS A 87 13.15 0.31 -12.36
CA LYS A 87 12.80 1.28 -11.31
C LYS A 87 12.96 0.75 -9.88
N VAL A 88 13.21 -0.54 -9.67
CA VAL A 88 13.27 -1.12 -8.31
C VAL A 88 14.68 -1.02 -7.76
N ALA A 89 14.86 -0.26 -6.68
CA ALA A 89 16.16 -0.01 -6.05
C ALA A 89 16.41 -0.91 -4.82
N PHE A 90 17.68 -1.31 -4.69
CA PHE A 90 18.24 -2.09 -3.60
C PHE A 90 19.55 -1.45 -3.15
N ARG A 91 19.96 -1.75 -1.92
CA ARG A 91 21.25 -1.36 -1.35
C ARG A 91 22.02 -2.61 -0.93
N LEU A 92 23.31 -2.66 -1.25
CA LEU A 92 24.19 -3.75 -0.84
C LEU A 92 24.69 -3.51 0.59
N HIS A 93 24.41 -4.41 1.53
CA HIS A 93 24.93 -4.36 2.89
C HIS A 93 26.00 -5.44 3.09
N ASP A 94 27.08 -5.09 3.79
CA ASP A 94 28.12 -6.03 4.26
C ASP A 94 27.64 -6.65 5.59
N ALA A 95 27.72 -7.98 5.70
CA ALA A 95 27.27 -8.75 6.86
C ALA A 95 28.40 -9.10 7.84
N ARG A 96 29.62 -8.58 7.64
CA ARG A 96 30.70 -8.71 8.62
C ARG A 96 30.30 -7.98 9.93
N PRO A 97 30.38 -8.65 11.09
CA PRO A 97 30.10 -7.99 12.36
C PRO A 97 31.14 -6.88 12.59
N SER A 98 30.66 -5.68 12.89
CA SER A 98 31.53 -4.67 13.48
C SER A 98 31.93 -5.15 14.87
N HIS A 99 33.24 -5.31 15.11
CA HIS A 99 33.72 -5.49 16.48
C HIS A 99 33.27 -4.28 17.32
N PRO A 100 32.82 -4.48 18.57
CA PRO A 100 32.66 -3.37 19.49
C PRO A 100 34.03 -2.71 19.65
N VAL A 101 34.12 -1.43 19.31
CA VAL A 101 35.32 -0.63 19.55
C VAL A 101 35.44 -0.46 21.06
N GLY A 102 36.23 -1.33 21.69
CA GLY A 102 36.67 -1.13 23.07
C GLY A 102 37.38 0.22 23.20
N PRO A 103 37.32 0.87 24.37
CA PRO A 103 37.93 2.18 24.55
C PRO A 103 39.42 2.12 24.23
N ALA A 104 39.88 3.01 23.35
CA ALA A 104 41.28 3.12 22.99
C ALA A 104 42.14 3.48 24.22
N PRO A 105 43.38 2.97 24.32
CA PRO A 105 44.21 3.17 25.50
C PRO A 105 44.61 4.64 25.67
N VAL A 106 44.53 5.14 26.90
CA VAL A 106 44.98 6.48 27.27
C VAL A 106 46.51 6.50 27.34
N ALA A 107 47.15 7.31 26.50
CA ALA A 107 48.57 7.66 26.59
C ALA A 107 48.76 8.90 27.50
N PRO A 108 49.93 9.08 28.13
CA PRO A 108 50.03 9.82 29.39
C PRO A 108 50.01 11.35 29.22
N GLY A 109 49.28 12.02 30.12
CA GLY A 109 49.48 13.44 30.40
C GLY A 109 50.70 13.69 31.29
N PRO A 110 51.33 14.87 31.22
CA PRO A 110 52.49 15.22 32.04
C PRO A 110 52.12 15.40 33.53
N ALA A 111 53.15 15.36 34.38
CA ALA A 111 53.05 15.27 35.84
C ALA A 111 52.42 16.50 36.53
N GLY A 112 51.93 16.29 37.76
CA GLY A 112 51.58 17.36 38.71
C GLY A 112 52.83 17.98 39.39
N ALA A 113 52.74 18.63 40.56
CA ALA A 113 51.63 18.70 41.52
C ALA A 113 51.81 19.87 42.53
N ALA A 114 50.94 19.92 43.56
CA ALA A 114 50.88 20.85 44.71
C ALA A 114 50.47 22.31 44.39
N GLY A 115 49.62 23.01 45.15
CA GLY A 115 48.83 22.71 46.37
C GLY A 115 47.95 23.95 46.75
N THR A 116 47.20 24.05 47.87
CA THR A 116 47.02 23.17 49.05
C THR A 116 45.57 23.30 49.65
N SER A 117 45.45 23.60 50.95
CA SER A 117 44.28 23.83 51.83
C SER A 117 43.54 25.18 51.59
N ALA A 118 42.35 25.50 52.13
CA ALA A 118 41.76 25.08 53.41
C ALA A 118 40.21 25.24 53.54
N ARG A 119 39.73 24.73 54.69
CA ARG A 119 38.42 24.86 55.36
C ARG A 119 37.59 26.15 55.12
N GLY A 120 36.26 26.01 55.14
CA GLY A 120 35.32 27.12 55.34
C GLY A 120 33.87 26.67 55.52
N SER A 121 33.41 26.51 56.75
CA SER A 121 32.01 26.22 57.11
C SER A 121 31.15 27.49 57.20
N GLY A 122 29.88 27.44 56.81
CA GLY A 122 28.92 28.52 57.08
C GLY A 122 27.51 28.23 56.57
N ALA A 123 26.57 28.01 57.49
CA ALA A 123 25.14 28.02 57.20
C ALA A 123 24.54 29.39 57.55
N VAL A 124 23.38 29.72 56.97
CA VAL A 124 22.20 30.37 57.61
C VAL A 124 21.12 30.67 56.55
N ALA A 125 19.85 30.64 56.97
CA ALA A 125 18.65 30.73 56.13
C ALA A 125 18.20 32.17 55.81
N GLY A 126 17.23 32.34 54.89
CA GLY A 126 16.52 33.62 54.71
C GLY A 126 15.54 33.69 53.52
N ASN A 127 14.24 33.49 53.82
CA ASN A 127 13.00 33.90 53.11
C ASN A 127 13.02 34.66 51.77
N GLY A 128 12.00 34.34 50.94
CA GLY A 128 11.24 35.37 50.19
C GLY A 128 11.03 35.10 48.69
N PRO A 129 9.78 35.06 48.17
CA PRO A 129 9.51 34.84 46.75
C PRO A 129 9.50 36.15 45.95
N ALA A 130 10.07 36.14 44.74
CA ALA A 130 9.85 37.15 43.72
C ALA A 130 9.93 36.52 42.33
N GLY A 131 8.96 36.81 41.46
CA GLY A 131 9.03 36.42 40.05
C GLY A 131 9.98 37.32 39.28
N GLY A 132 10.65 36.80 38.24
CA GLY A 132 11.50 37.62 37.39
C GLY A 132 12.21 36.89 36.26
N ALA A 133 12.15 37.51 35.08
CA ALA A 133 13.09 37.43 33.96
C ALA A 133 13.36 36.08 33.27
N MET A 134 13.00 36.03 31.98
CA MET A 134 13.77 35.25 31.01
C MET A 134 15.23 35.73 31.04
N SER A 135 16.19 34.81 31.18
CA SER A 135 17.61 35.15 31.22
C SER A 135 18.12 35.67 29.87
N SER A 136 18.41 36.96 29.79
CA SER A 136 19.23 37.54 28.72
C SER A 136 20.70 37.16 28.93
N VAL A 137 21.35 36.55 27.94
CA VAL A 137 22.81 36.41 27.90
C VAL A 137 23.35 37.19 26.71
N SER A 138 24.42 37.94 26.97
CA SER A 138 25.01 38.93 26.08
C SER A 138 25.60 38.37 24.79
N THR A 139 25.65 39.21 23.77
CA THR A 139 26.31 38.98 22.48
C THR A 139 27.82 38.75 22.62
N ALA A 140 28.31 37.67 22.02
CA ALA A 140 29.70 37.51 21.61
C ALA A 140 29.74 37.17 20.11
N ALA A 141 30.65 37.80 19.37
CA ALA A 141 30.73 37.64 17.92
C ALA A 141 31.15 36.20 17.52
N GLY A 142 30.47 35.61 16.53
CA GLY A 142 30.82 34.31 15.94
C GLY A 142 29.98 33.10 16.40
N GLY A 143 29.04 33.27 17.33
CA GLY A 143 28.17 32.17 17.80
C GLY A 143 27.05 31.78 16.82
N THR A 144 26.83 30.48 16.62
CA THR A 144 25.72 29.94 15.84
C THR A 144 24.37 30.32 16.46
N ILE A 145 23.56 31.13 15.76
CA ILE A 145 22.20 31.43 16.20
C ILE A 145 21.29 30.24 15.87
N VAL A 146 20.70 29.69 16.93
CA VAL A 146 19.91 28.46 16.95
C VAL A 146 18.49 28.82 17.41
N ARG A 147 17.49 28.49 16.59
CA ARG A 147 16.06 28.74 16.91
C ARG A 147 15.22 27.48 16.62
N GLN A 148 14.11 27.34 17.34
CA GLN A 148 13.11 26.27 17.20
C GLN A 148 11.71 26.89 17.30
N LEU A 149 10.77 26.37 16.53
CA LEU A 149 9.37 26.81 16.55
C LEU A 149 8.48 25.59 16.77
N LEU A 150 7.69 25.59 17.85
CA LEU A 150 6.67 24.55 18.07
C LEU A 150 5.63 24.64 16.95
N VAL A 151 5.30 23.50 16.34
CA VAL A 151 4.25 23.42 15.33
C VAL A 151 3.06 22.72 15.97
N SER A 152 1.96 23.45 16.16
CA SER A 152 0.70 22.90 16.70
C SER A 152 -0.28 22.63 15.57
N GLY A 153 -0.90 21.45 15.56
CA GLY A 153 -1.82 21.02 14.49
C GLY A 153 -3.17 21.75 14.50
N GLY A 154 -3.19 23.03 14.14
CA GLY A 154 -4.43 23.82 13.98
C GLY A 154 -4.28 25.33 13.80
N MET A 155 -3.10 25.92 14.07
CA MET A 155 -2.86 27.36 13.94
C MET A 155 -1.48 27.63 13.34
N PRO A 156 -1.33 28.53 12.34
CA PRO A 156 -0.01 29.07 12.01
C PRO A 156 0.53 29.83 13.23
N PRO A 157 1.83 29.68 13.57
CA PRO A 157 2.41 30.41 14.68
C PRO A 157 2.32 31.93 14.45
N GLY A 158 2.08 32.69 15.52
CA GLY A 158 1.90 34.14 15.44
C GLY A 158 3.07 34.84 14.75
N LEU A 159 2.76 35.73 13.80
CA LEU A 159 3.71 36.41 12.90
C LEU A 159 4.57 37.49 13.59
N THR A 160 5.09 37.25 14.79
CA THR A 160 6.01 38.15 15.48
C THR A 160 7.46 37.85 15.06
N SER A 161 7.94 38.49 14.00
CA SER A 161 9.37 38.51 13.66
C SER A 161 10.14 39.34 14.70
N ARG A 162 11.20 38.77 15.29
CA ARG A 162 12.13 39.50 16.19
C ARG A 162 13.34 40.09 15.46
N ASP A 163 13.44 39.91 14.15
CA ASP A 163 14.56 40.41 13.36
C ASP A 163 14.40 41.92 13.12
N GLY A 164 15.47 42.67 13.35
CA GLY A 164 15.48 44.14 13.17
C GLY A 164 15.31 44.56 11.71
N PRO A 165 14.93 45.83 11.46
CA PRO A 165 14.71 46.33 10.10
C PRO A 165 16.00 46.26 9.27
N GLY A 166 16.04 45.34 8.30
CA GLY A 166 17.16 45.20 7.35
C GLY A 166 17.63 43.77 7.03
N ALA A 167 17.15 42.74 7.72
CA ALA A 167 17.51 41.35 7.39
C ALA A 167 16.82 40.88 6.08
N ALA A 168 17.56 40.84 4.98
CA ALA A 168 17.06 40.33 3.70
C ALA A 168 16.85 38.79 3.75
N GLY A 169 15.62 38.37 4.01
CA GLY A 169 15.21 36.95 4.03
C GLY A 169 15.32 36.24 2.68
N ARG A 170 15.17 34.91 2.68
CA ARG A 170 15.35 34.01 1.54
C ARG A 170 14.08 33.78 0.71
N LEU A 171 12.92 34.23 1.16
CA LEU A 171 11.74 34.37 0.30
C LEU A 171 12.01 35.32 -0.86
N LYS A 172 11.60 34.92 -2.07
CA LYS A 172 11.62 35.79 -3.26
C LYS A 172 10.48 36.81 -3.22
N LEU A 173 10.60 37.79 -2.33
CA LEU A 173 9.62 38.85 -2.12
C LEU A 173 10.27 40.24 -2.23
N ASP A 174 10.13 40.86 -3.40
CA ASP A 174 10.39 42.29 -3.58
C ASP A 174 9.21 43.09 -2.99
N ALA A 175 9.45 43.96 -2.02
CA ALA A 175 8.44 44.79 -1.38
C ALA A 175 9.05 46.08 -0.80
N ALA A 176 8.36 47.21 -0.95
CA ALA A 176 8.79 48.51 -0.46
C ALA A 176 8.35 48.78 1.00
N SER A 177 7.41 48.00 1.54
CA SER A 177 6.93 48.12 2.92
C SER A 177 6.65 46.77 3.59
N THR A 178 6.64 46.74 4.92
CA THR A 178 6.31 45.54 5.70
C THR A 178 4.90 45.02 5.43
N ALA A 179 3.92 45.92 5.24
CA ALA A 179 2.54 45.56 4.93
C ALA A 179 2.43 44.90 3.53
N GLU A 180 3.13 45.45 2.54
CA GLU A 180 3.20 44.88 1.19
C GLU A 180 3.88 43.50 1.19
N ARG A 181 4.95 43.34 1.99
CA ARG A 181 5.65 42.06 2.17
C ARG A 181 4.73 41.00 2.79
N GLN A 182 3.94 41.36 3.80
CA GLN A 182 2.94 40.48 4.40
C GLN A 182 1.82 40.10 3.41
N ALA A 183 1.29 41.07 2.65
CA ALA A 183 0.26 40.82 1.64
C ALA A 183 0.75 39.86 0.53
N LYS A 184 1.97 40.07 0.01
CA LYS A 184 2.59 39.17 -0.97
C LYS A 184 2.83 37.77 -0.39
N LYS A 185 3.24 37.66 0.87
CA LYS A 185 3.43 36.37 1.57
C LYS A 185 2.12 35.57 1.69
N LEU A 186 1.01 36.24 2.00
CA LEU A 186 -0.34 35.62 2.03
C LEU A 186 -0.81 35.20 0.64
N SER A 187 -0.63 36.05 -0.38
CA SER A 187 -0.96 35.73 -1.77
C SER A 187 -0.22 34.47 -2.26
N LEU A 188 1.06 34.33 -1.88
CA LEU A 188 1.90 33.20 -2.27
C LEU A 188 1.48 31.90 -1.58
N LEU A 189 1.09 31.95 -0.30
CA LEU A 189 0.50 30.79 0.40
C LEU A 189 -0.86 30.39 -0.20
N LEU A 190 -1.68 31.35 -0.66
CA LEU A 190 -2.94 31.06 -1.33
C LEU A 190 -2.72 30.37 -2.68
N GLU A 191 -1.78 30.86 -3.49
CA GLU A 191 -1.41 30.24 -4.77
C GLU A 191 -0.89 28.80 -4.58
N VAL A 192 -0.02 28.58 -3.58
CA VAL A 192 0.42 27.25 -3.14
C VAL A 192 -0.78 26.38 -2.77
N SER A 193 -1.68 26.86 -1.93
CA SER A 193 -2.85 26.08 -1.49
C SER A 193 -3.73 25.68 -2.67
N GLN A 194 -3.91 26.55 -3.67
CA GLN A 194 -4.72 26.26 -4.86
C GLN A 194 -4.03 25.23 -5.78
N LYS A 195 -2.74 25.41 -6.07
CA LYS A 195 -1.95 24.46 -6.88
C LYS A 195 -1.89 23.07 -6.24
N LEU A 196 -1.69 22.98 -4.91
CA LEU A 196 -1.60 21.70 -4.21
C LEU A 196 -2.96 21.00 -4.04
N ALA A 197 -4.07 21.76 -3.90
CA ALA A 197 -5.41 21.17 -3.74
C ALA A 197 -5.92 20.46 -5.01
N GLY A 198 -5.41 20.82 -6.19
CA GLY A 198 -5.83 20.22 -7.47
C GLY A 198 -5.14 18.89 -7.82
N GLU A 199 -4.07 18.49 -7.11
CA GLU A 199 -3.25 17.33 -7.47
C GLU A 199 -3.53 16.15 -6.52
N LEU A 200 -4.12 15.09 -7.07
CA LEU A 200 -4.53 13.90 -6.32
C LEU A 200 -3.50 12.76 -6.41
N ASP A 201 -2.60 12.78 -7.39
CA ASP A 201 -1.50 11.81 -7.52
C ASP A 201 -0.34 12.18 -6.59
N LEU A 202 0.06 11.27 -5.70
CA LEU A 202 1.04 11.56 -4.66
C LEU A 202 2.42 11.93 -5.24
N ASP A 203 2.86 11.26 -6.31
CA ASP A 203 4.19 11.50 -6.88
C ASP A 203 4.23 12.85 -7.63
N ARG A 204 3.15 13.22 -8.32
CA ARG A 204 3.00 14.55 -8.92
C ARG A 204 2.89 15.62 -7.85
N LEU A 205 2.09 15.40 -6.80
CA LEU A 205 1.95 16.34 -5.69
C LEU A 205 3.30 16.60 -5.02
N LEU A 206 4.08 15.56 -4.74
CA LEU A 206 5.42 15.70 -4.17
C LEU A 206 6.40 16.44 -5.09
N ARG A 207 6.31 16.23 -6.42
CA ARG A 207 7.05 17.04 -7.40
C ARG A 207 6.64 18.51 -7.33
N THR A 208 5.35 18.82 -7.36
CA THR A 208 4.81 20.18 -7.22
C THR A 208 5.26 20.83 -5.90
N VAL A 209 5.21 20.14 -4.77
CA VAL A 209 5.72 20.63 -3.48
C VAL A 209 7.21 21.01 -3.59
N ALA A 210 8.04 20.18 -4.23
CA ALA A 210 9.46 20.46 -4.42
C ALA A 210 9.71 21.65 -5.37
N ASP A 211 9.03 21.68 -6.52
CA ASP A 211 9.14 22.78 -7.50
C ASP A 211 8.71 24.12 -6.90
N MET A 212 7.54 24.17 -6.24
CA MET A 212 7.07 25.38 -5.54
C MET A 212 8.03 25.81 -4.43
N THR A 213 8.71 24.88 -3.76
CA THR A 213 9.74 25.22 -2.76
C THR A 213 10.93 25.96 -3.43
N PHE A 214 11.36 25.54 -4.63
CA PHE A 214 12.40 26.24 -5.41
C PHE A 214 11.91 27.55 -6.03
N GLU A 215 10.62 27.65 -6.39
CA GLU A 215 9.98 28.88 -6.88
C GLU A 215 9.93 29.95 -5.78
N VAL A 216 9.56 29.59 -4.56
CA VAL A 216 9.33 30.54 -3.47
C VAL A 216 10.59 30.85 -2.65
N LEU A 217 11.43 29.86 -2.37
CA LEU A 217 12.62 30.01 -1.53
C LEU A 217 13.91 29.92 -2.36
N ASN A 218 14.90 30.74 -2.00
CA ASN A 218 16.24 30.65 -2.58
C ASN A 218 17.09 29.56 -1.88
N VAL A 219 16.76 28.30 -2.21
CA VAL A 219 17.37 27.06 -1.69
C VAL A 219 18.10 26.27 -2.78
N ASP A 220 19.20 25.59 -2.41
CA ASP A 220 19.98 24.73 -3.29
C ASP A 220 19.37 23.33 -3.41
N ARG A 221 18.83 22.78 -2.31
CA ARG A 221 18.22 21.43 -2.27
C ARG A 221 16.92 21.41 -1.48
N VAL A 222 16.04 20.49 -1.87
CA VAL A 222 14.72 20.23 -1.25
C VAL A 222 14.52 18.73 -1.14
N SER A 223 14.13 18.24 0.04
CA SER A 223 13.80 16.83 0.30
C SER A 223 12.52 16.70 1.09
N VAL A 224 11.64 15.78 0.67
CA VAL A 224 10.46 15.36 1.41
C VAL A 224 10.62 13.90 1.83
N LEU A 225 10.61 13.67 3.13
CA LEU A 225 10.62 12.34 3.72
C LEU A 225 9.23 12.06 4.26
N LEU A 226 8.58 10.99 3.79
CA LEU A 226 7.29 10.56 4.32
C LEU A 226 7.50 9.42 5.32
N ARG A 227 6.69 9.42 6.38
CA ARG A 227 6.67 8.34 7.36
C ARG A 227 5.89 7.16 6.78
N ASN A 228 6.53 5.99 6.77
CA ASN A 228 5.86 4.72 6.50
C ASN A 228 4.91 4.40 7.68
N GLU A 229 3.67 4.05 7.37
CA GLU A 229 2.64 3.90 8.41
C GLU A 229 2.76 2.62 9.22
N GLY A 230 3.34 1.55 8.65
CA GLY A 230 3.53 0.26 9.33
C GLY A 230 4.84 0.17 10.11
N THR A 231 5.94 0.73 9.59
CA THR A 231 7.26 0.68 10.28
C THR A 231 7.57 1.93 11.09
N GLY A 232 6.83 3.02 10.88
CA GLY A 232 7.11 4.32 11.51
C GLY A 232 8.39 5.00 11.02
N VAL A 233 9.15 4.39 10.09
CA VAL A 233 10.42 4.90 9.55
C VAL A 233 10.16 6.01 8.54
N LEU A 234 10.99 7.06 8.56
CA LEU A 234 11.01 8.09 7.52
C LEU A 234 11.73 7.59 6.27
N VAL A 235 11.08 7.68 5.12
CA VAL A 235 11.63 7.26 3.81
C VAL A 235 11.71 8.49 2.90
N PRO A 236 12.89 8.82 2.33
CA PRO A 236 13.00 9.85 1.29
C PRO A 236 12.09 9.50 0.10
N THR A 237 11.07 10.32 -0.15
CA THR A 237 10.08 10.08 -1.20
C THR A 237 10.34 10.96 -2.41
N ILE A 238 10.85 12.18 -2.20
CA ILE A 238 11.47 13.01 -3.23
C ILE A 238 12.64 13.79 -2.64
N SER A 239 13.73 13.89 -3.38
CA SER A 239 14.89 14.73 -3.08
C SER A 239 15.40 15.31 -4.39
N ARG A 240 15.57 16.63 -4.47
CA ARG A 240 15.98 17.35 -5.68
C ARG A 240 17.00 18.43 -5.37
N SER A 241 17.83 18.74 -6.37
CA SER A 241 18.85 19.77 -6.32
C SER A 241 18.71 20.73 -7.50
N ARG A 242 18.83 22.04 -7.24
CA ARG A 242 18.86 23.09 -8.27
C ARG A 242 20.02 22.90 -9.27
N HIS A 243 21.08 22.20 -8.84
CA HIS A 243 22.31 21.98 -9.60
C HIS A 243 22.39 20.58 -10.24
N GLY A 244 21.28 19.84 -10.26
CA GLY A 244 21.18 18.49 -10.85
C GLY A 244 21.12 17.37 -9.81
N ASP A 245 20.40 16.29 -10.13
CA ASP A 245 20.02 15.22 -9.18
C ASP A 245 21.15 14.22 -8.84
N THR A 246 22.37 14.42 -9.35
CA THR A 246 23.51 13.48 -9.17
C THR A 246 24.08 13.42 -7.75
N GLN A 247 23.54 14.19 -6.79
CA GLN A 247 23.86 14.09 -5.36
C GLN A 247 22.59 14.16 -4.47
N VAL A 248 21.65 13.23 -4.68
CA VAL A 248 20.63 12.94 -3.66
C VAL A 248 21.34 12.39 -2.41
N GLN A 249 21.38 13.20 -1.36
CA GLN A 249 22.01 12.86 -0.07
C GLN A 249 20.96 12.84 1.04
N ASP A 250 21.09 11.88 1.96
CA ASP A 250 20.14 11.65 3.04
C ASP A 250 20.03 12.85 3.99
N VAL A 251 18.80 13.22 4.36
CA VAL A 251 18.53 14.23 5.40
C VAL A 251 19.20 13.79 6.70
N PRO A 252 19.96 14.67 7.39
CA PRO A 252 20.68 14.27 8.58
C PRO A 252 19.76 13.75 9.68
N ARG A 253 20.03 12.50 10.10
CA ARG A 253 19.14 11.70 10.95
C ARG A 253 18.75 12.39 12.27
N SER A 254 19.70 13.07 12.93
CA SER A 254 19.45 13.81 14.18
C SER A 254 18.44 14.96 14.02
N ILE A 255 18.38 15.59 12.86
CA ILE A 255 17.38 16.63 12.55
C ILE A 255 16.03 15.95 12.30
N ALA A 256 16.02 14.87 11.53
CA ALA A 256 14.81 14.16 11.15
C ALA A 256 14.08 13.55 12.36
N GLU A 257 14.82 12.89 13.26
CA GLU A 257 14.31 12.36 14.53
C GLU A 257 13.77 13.51 15.39
N LYS A 258 14.57 14.56 15.61
CA LYS A 258 14.18 15.74 16.40
C LYS A 258 12.88 16.39 15.93
N VAL A 259 12.74 16.62 14.62
CA VAL A 259 11.56 17.28 14.01
C VAL A 259 10.29 16.42 14.16
N VAL A 260 10.42 15.09 14.08
CA VAL A 260 9.28 14.17 14.25
C VAL A 260 8.91 13.96 15.71
N GLU A 261 9.89 13.79 16.59
CA GLU A 261 9.68 13.48 18.02
C GLU A 261 9.22 14.71 18.82
N GLU A 262 9.91 15.84 18.68
CA GLU A 262 9.56 17.08 19.40
C GLU A 262 8.46 17.91 18.69
N ARG A 263 8.07 17.56 17.45
CA ARG A 263 7.12 18.32 16.61
C ARG A 263 7.51 19.81 16.42
N VAL A 264 8.80 20.05 16.32
CA VAL A 264 9.41 21.38 16.16
C VAL A 264 9.91 21.58 14.74
N ALA A 265 9.73 22.79 14.21
CA ALA A 265 10.49 23.25 13.06
C ALA A 265 11.85 23.78 13.54
N VAL A 266 12.91 23.49 12.78
CA VAL A 266 14.31 23.77 13.12
C VAL A 266 14.95 24.58 12.02
N VAL A 267 15.64 25.66 12.39
CA VAL A 267 16.58 26.39 11.53
C VAL A 267 18.00 26.26 12.09
N SER A 268 18.98 26.18 11.19
CA SER A 268 20.39 26.36 11.51
C SER A 268 21.04 27.32 10.53
N GLN A 269 21.63 28.38 11.07
CA GLN A 269 22.32 29.43 10.33
C GLN A 269 23.78 29.08 10.01
N ASN A 270 24.36 28.12 10.74
CA ASN A 270 25.72 27.61 10.55
C ASN A 270 25.74 26.12 10.94
N ALA A 271 25.29 25.26 10.02
CA ALA A 271 25.08 23.83 10.28
C ALA A 271 26.34 23.07 10.74
N PRO A 272 27.56 23.32 10.20
CA PRO A 272 28.78 22.64 10.66
C PRO A 272 29.16 22.98 12.11
N ALA A 273 28.69 24.12 12.64
CA ALA A 273 28.97 24.59 14.00
C ALA A 273 27.80 24.36 14.99
N ASP A 274 26.66 23.83 14.54
CA ASP A 274 25.48 23.60 15.38
C ASP A 274 25.53 22.22 16.04
N ALA A 275 25.42 22.19 17.38
CA ALA A 275 25.52 20.95 18.15
C ALA A 275 24.43 19.92 17.83
N ARG A 276 23.26 20.35 17.36
CA ARG A 276 22.14 19.47 16.95
C ARG A 276 22.36 18.86 15.55
N PHE A 277 23.24 19.50 14.79
CA PHE A 277 23.68 19.16 13.44
C PHE A 277 25.05 18.43 13.47
N LYS A 278 25.46 17.91 14.64
CA LYS A 278 26.65 17.07 14.78
C LYS A 278 26.41 15.68 14.18
N GLY A 279 26.84 15.50 12.95
CA GLY A 279 26.95 14.20 12.30
C GLY A 279 27.99 14.23 11.18
N LYS A 280 28.69 13.10 10.97
CA LYS A 280 29.66 12.97 9.88
C LYS A 280 29.05 13.33 8.51
N SER A 281 27.75 13.08 8.33
CA SER A 281 26.98 13.45 7.15
C SER A 281 27.04 14.95 6.86
N ILE A 282 26.79 15.83 7.84
CA ILE A 282 26.68 17.28 7.60
C ILE A 282 28.01 17.89 7.16
N VAL A 283 29.13 17.40 7.72
CA VAL A 283 30.48 17.77 7.32
C VAL A 283 30.82 17.22 5.91
N MET A 284 30.41 15.98 5.59
CA MET A 284 30.60 15.41 4.25
C MET A 284 29.67 16.01 3.17
N GLN A 285 28.52 16.56 3.56
CA GLN A 285 27.51 17.13 2.67
C GLN A 285 27.71 18.63 2.42
N SER A 286 28.72 19.27 3.03
CA SER A 286 29.03 20.71 2.90
C SER A 286 27.85 21.66 3.16
N VAL A 287 26.90 21.24 4.01
CA VAL A 287 25.72 22.04 4.36
C VAL A 287 26.16 23.29 5.12
N ARG A 288 25.82 24.48 4.63
CA ARG A 288 26.11 25.75 5.34
C ARG A 288 24.97 26.16 6.25
N SER A 289 23.75 26.12 5.75
CA SER A 289 22.53 26.43 6.49
C SER A 289 21.39 25.53 6.02
N ALA A 290 20.44 25.25 6.90
CA ALA A 290 19.32 24.36 6.63
C ALA A 290 18.08 24.74 7.44
N MET A 291 16.91 24.37 6.91
CA MET A 291 15.64 24.38 7.63
C MET A 291 14.96 23.02 7.49
N CYS A 292 14.25 22.60 8.53
CA CYS A 292 13.45 21.39 8.52
C CYS A 292 12.14 21.63 9.26
N SER A 293 11.02 21.21 8.68
CA SER A 293 9.67 21.45 9.19
C SER A 293 8.83 20.17 9.10
N PRO A 294 8.04 19.83 10.13
CA PRO A 294 7.21 18.64 10.12
C PRO A 294 6.00 18.82 9.18
N LEU A 295 5.66 17.78 8.42
CA LEU A 295 4.43 17.73 7.63
C LEU A 295 3.29 17.26 8.53
N MET A 296 2.46 18.20 8.99
CA MET A 296 1.29 17.94 9.84
C MET A 296 0.03 18.55 9.26
N ALA A 297 -0.98 17.72 8.99
CA ALA A 297 -2.23 18.14 8.34
C ALA A 297 -3.35 18.52 9.33
N SER A 298 -3.40 17.83 10.47
CA SER A 298 -4.42 17.99 11.52
C SER A 298 -4.13 16.99 12.64
N GLY A 299 -4.13 17.44 13.89
CA GLY A 299 -3.80 16.62 15.06
C GLY A 299 -2.30 16.35 15.25
N ASP A 300 -1.99 15.41 16.15
CA ASP A 300 -0.66 15.18 16.74
C ASP A 300 0.28 14.26 15.93
N ARG A 301 -0.14 13.80 14.73
CA ARG A 301 0.59 12.83 13.91
C ARG A 301 1.40 13.52 12.81
N VAL A 302 2.72 13.42 12.90
CA VAL A 302 3.65 13.83 11.84
C VAL A 302 3.61 12.82 10.70
N LEU A 303 3.21 13.28 9.51
CA LEU A 303 3.14 12.47 8.28
C LEU A 303 4.50 12.29 7.60
N GLY A 304 5.45 13.17 7.93
CA GLY A 304 6.75 13.28 7.29
C GLY A 304 7.42 14.60 7.65
N LEU A 305 8.42 15.00 6.87
CA LEU A 305 9.07 16.30 6.99
C LEU A 305 9.42 16.89 5.62
N LEU A 306 9.51 18.22 5.57
CA LEU A 306 10.07 18.99 4.48
C LEU A 306 11.39 19.59 4.96
N TYR A 307 12.48 19.21 4.28
CA TYR A 307 13.84 19.66 4.55
C TYR A 307 14.36 20.47 3.36
N VAL A 308 15.04 21.58 3.65
CA VAL A 308 15.69 22.42 2.65
C VAL A 308 17.07 22.87 3.14
N ASP A 309 18.04 22.96 2.24
CA ASP A 309 19.37 23.48 2.59
C ASP A 309 20.08 24.28 1.50
N ASN A 310 21.17 24.92 1.90
CA ASN A 310 22.07 25.70 1.07
C ASN A 310 23.52 25.24 1.28
N LEU A 311 24.22 25.03 0.17
CA LEU A 311 25.63 24.65 0.05
C LEU A 311 26.49 25.87 -0.34
N SER A 312 25.95 26.72 -1.21
CA SER A 312 26.67 27.78 -1.91
C SER A 312 26.66 29.12 -1.18
N ALA A 313 25.62 29.38 -0.39
CA ALA A 313 25.17 30.73 -0.14
C ALA A 313 25.75 31.38 1.14
N ALA A 314 25.96 32.70 1.11
CA ALA A 314 26.64 33.44 2.18
C ALA A 314 25.72 33.93 3.32
N THR A 315 24.46 34.27 3.03
CA THR A 315 23.48 34.70 4.05
C THR A 315 22.66 33.51 4.57
N PRO A 316 22.49 33.35 5.89
CA PRO A 316 21.71 32.26 6.48
C PRO A 316 20.19 32.46 6.33
N PHE A 317 19.42 31.41 6.68
CA PHE A 317 17.96 31.50 6.79
C PHE A 317 17.51 32.34 8.00
N THR A 318 16.43 33.09 7.83
CA THR A 318 15.79 33.94 8.85
C THR A 318 14.60 33.23 9.53
N ASP A 319 14.08 33.82 10.62
CA ASP A 319 12.83 33.32 11.22
C ASP A 319 11.62 33.53 10.30
N GLU A 320 11.64 34.57 9.47
CA GLU A 320 10.59 34.82 8.48
C GLU A 320 10.49 33.67 7.46
N ASP A 321 11.63 33.11 7.06
CA ASP A 321 11.75 31.96 6.17
C ASP A 321 11.25 30.68 6.84
N LEU A 322 11.62 30.45 8.12
CA LEU A 322 11.16 29.29 8.88
C LEU A 322 9.64 29.32 9.10
N GLN A 323 9.08 30.48 9.46
CA GLN A 323 7.62 30.66 9.60
C GLN A 323 6.88 30.38 8.28
N PHE A 324 7.45 30.80 7.14
CA PHE A 324 6.87 30.46 5.84
C PHE A 324 6.94 28.96 5.56
N LEU A 325 8.10 28.33 5.80
CA LEU A 325 8.28 26.89 5.60
C LEU A 325 7.28 26.07 6.44
N VAL A 326 6.98 26.49 7.67
CA VAL A 326 5.96 25.87 8.53
C VAL A 326 4.56 25.98 7.91
N ALA A 327 4.15 27.17 7.48
CA ALA A 327 2.85 27.37 6.83
C ALA A 327 2.73 26.54 5.53
N PHE A 328 3.77 26.56 4.69
CA PHE A 328 3.85 25.76 3.47
C PHE A 328 3.83 24.25 3.76
N SER A 329 4.52 23.79 4.82
CA SER A 329 4.50 22.40 5.27
C SER A 329 3.11 21.94 5.71
N GLY A 330 2.34 22.81 6.36
CA GLY A 330 0.94 22.53 6.71
C GLY A 330 0.06 22.31 5.48
N LEU A 331 0.14 23.21 4.49
CA LEU A 331 -0.58 23.08 3.22
C LEU A 331 -0.20 21.79 2.47
N ALA A 332 1.11 21.52 2.34
CA ALA A 332 1.62 20.30 1.73
C ALA A 332 1.14 19.04 2.47
N ALA A 333 1.14 19.05 3.81
CA ALA A 333 0.67 17.92 4.60
C ALA A 333 -0.82 17.63 4.41
N VAL A 334 -1.68 18.66 4.35
CA VAL A 334 -3.11 18.49 4.05
C VAL A 334 -3.30 17.88 2.65
N ALA A 335 -2.62 18.41 1.64
CA ALA A 335 -2.70 17.85 0.29
C ALA A 335 -2.21 16.39 0.23
N ILE A 336 -1.09 16.06 0.89
CA ILE A 336 -0.54 14.70 0.94
C ILE A 336 -1.51 13.72 1.64
N LYS A 337 -2.16 14.15 2.73
CA LYS A 337 -3.19 13.38 3.42
C LYS A 337 -4.41 13.14 2.50
N ASN A 338 -4.86 14.17 1.80
CA ASN A 338 -6.00 14.07 0.88
C ASN A 338 -5.70 13.16 -0.33
N SER A 339 -4.51 13.26 -0.92
CA SER A 339 -4.04 12.37 -1.99
C SER A 339 -4.02 10.90 -1.55
N ARG A 340 -3.49 10.60 -0.35
CA ARG A 340 -3.51 9.24 0.22
C ARG A 340 -4.95 8.71 0.41
N TYR A 341 -5.87 9.52 0.94
CA TYR A 341 -7.27 9.12 1.08
C TYR A 341 -7.96 8.92 -0.28
N ALA A 342 -7.69 9.76 -1.28
CA ALA A 342 -8.26 9.61 -2.61
C ALA A 342 -7.84 8.29 -3.26
N GLU A 343 -6.56 7.91 -3.15
CA GLU A 343 -6.06 6.61 -3.62
C GLU A 343 -6.63 5.43 -2.84
N GLN A 344 -6.79 5.54 -1.52
CA GLN A 344 -7.44 4.51 -0.71
C GLN A 344 -8.91 4.29 -1.14
N ILE A 345 -9.69 5.37 -1.26
CA ILE A 345 -11.11 5.31 -1.67
C ILE A 345 -11.25 4.74 -3.09
N ARG A 346 -10.37 5.14 -4.02
CA ARG A 346 -10.32 4.56 -5.38
C ARG A 346 -10.07 3.05 -5.33
N ARG A 347 -9.11 2.61 -4.52
CA ARG A 347 -8.78 1.19 -4.37
C ARG A 347 -9.93 0.38 -3.77
N GLU A 348 -10.53 0.87 -2.69
CA GLU A 348 -11.68 0.22 -2.04
C GLU A 348 -12.88 0.12 -3.00
N THR A 349 -13.19 1.20 -3.72
CA THR A 349 -14.26 1.24 -4.73
C THR A 349 -13.99 0.25 -5.87
N MET A 350 -12.75 0.19 -6.37
CA MET A 350 -12.36 -0.74 -7.43
C MET A 350 -12.43 -2.21 -6.97
N VAL A 351 -11.98 -2.50 -5.75
CA VAL A 351 -12.07 -3.84 -5.14
C VAL A 351 -13.54 -4.25 -5.00
N ARG A 352 -14.38 -3.37 -4.43
CA ARG A 352 -15.82 -3.59 -4.29
C ARG A 352 -16.51 -3.82 -5.64
N SER A 353 -16.29 -2.96 -6.64
CA SER A 353 -16.94 -3.10 -7.96
C SER A 353 -16.49 -4.32 -8.78
N ASN A 354 -15.34 -4.90 -8.43
CA ASN A 354 -14.91 -6.18 -9.00
C ASN A 354 -15.65 -7.34 -8.32
N PHE A 355 -15.94 -7.26 -7.02
CA PHE A 355 -16.68 -8.27 -6.27
C PHE A 355 -18.20 -8.21 -6.50
N GLU A 356 -18.80 -7.02 -6.64
CA GLU A 356 -20.25 -6.86 -6.96
C GLU A 356 -20.68 -7.49 -8.30
N ARG A 357 -19.74 -7.97 -9.13
CA ARG A 357 -20.01 -8.75 -10.35
C ARG A 357 -20.28 -10.25 -10.10
N TYR A 358 -19.96 -10.75 -8.91
CA TYR A 358 -19.99 -12.17 -8.55
C TYR A 358 -20.68 -12.43 -7.20
N PHE A 359 -20.67 -11.43 -6.31
CA PHE A 359 -21.19 -11.52 -4.95
C PHE A 359 -22.29 -10.48 -4.73
N ALA A 360 -23.31 -10.84 -3.92
CA ALA A 360 -24.33 -9.91 -3.46
C ALA A 360 -23.70 -8.68 -2.77
N PRO A 361 -24.34 -7.48 -2.79
CA PRO A 361 -23.68 -6.23 -2.37
C PRO A 361 -23.14 -6.20 -0.93
N ASN A 362 -23.81 -6.90 -0.01
CA ASN A 362 -23.34 -7.09 1.36
C ASN A 362 -22.07 -7.96 1.41
N VAL A 363 -22.08 -9.11 0.75
CA VAL A 363 -20.94 -10.03 0.68
C VAL A 363 -19.75 -9.36 -0.03
N ALA A 364 -19.99 -8.62 -1.11
CA ALA A 364 -18.94 -7.85 -1.80
C ALA A 364 -18.30 -6.77 -0.90
N ALA A 365 -19.10 -6.11 -0.05
CA ALA A 365 -18.61 -5.13 0.91
C ALA A 365 -17.77 -5.78 2.03
N ASP A 366 -18.21 -6.92 2.56
CA ASP A 366 -17.49 -7.67 3.60
C ASP A 366 -16.13 -8.18 3.08
N ILE A 367 -16.07 -8.71 1.85
CA ILE A 367 -14.80 -9.12 1.22
C ILE A 367 -13.89 -7.90 1.00
N ALA A 368 -14.43 -6.77 0.54
CA ALA A 368 -13.64 -5.57 0.27
C ALA A 368 -12.97 -4.97 1.53
N GLN A 369 -13.53 -5.21 2.71
CA GLN A 369 -12.96 -4.78 4.00
C GLN A 369 -11.91 -5.75 4.58
N GLN A 370 -11.79 -6.98 4.07
CA GLN A 370 -10.84 -7.96 4.61
C GLN A 370 -9.41 -7.76 4.09
N GLU A 371 -8.47 -7.50 5.01
CA GLU A 371 -7.04 -7.43 4.68
C GLU A 371 -6.53 -8.75 4.10
N GLY A 372 -6.24 -8.76 2.79
CA GLY A 372 -5.70 -9.93 2.10
C GLY A 372 -6.69 -10.67 1.19
N ALA A 373 -7.92 -10.18 1.03
CA ALA A 373 -8.96 -10.76 0.17
C ALA A 373 -8.57 -11.05 -1.30
N VAL A 374 -7.44 -10.49 -1.78
CA VAL A 374 -6.91 -10.68 -3.15
C VAL A 374 -5.56 -11.43 -3.15
N ARG A 375 -5.26 -12.21 -2.11
CA ARG A 375 -4.08 -13.10 -2.09
C ARG A 375 -4.45 -14.51 -2.57
N PRO A 376 -3.56 -15.23 -3.28
CA PRO A 376 -3.78 -16.64 -3.61
C PRO A 376 -3.86 -17.48 -2.33
N GLY A 377 -4.77 -18.44 -2.30
CA GLY A 377 -5.02 -19.29 -1.13
C GLY A 377 -6.49 -19.38 -0.76
N GLY A 378 -6.78 -20.19 0.25
CA GLY A 378 -8.12 -20.55 0.69
C GLY A 378 -8.06 -21.67 1.71
N ASP A 379 -9.23 -22.15 2.10
CA ASP A 379 -9.42 -23.12 3.17
C ASP A 379 -10.45 -24.17 2.77
N ARG A 380 -10.39 -25.33 3.44
CA ARG A 380 -11.43 -26.35 3.34
C ARG A 380 -12.55 -26.00 4.31
N ARG A 381 -13.78 -26.04 3.81
CA ARG A 381 -14.99 -25.73 4.57
C ARG A 381 -16.20 -26.52 4.04
N PRO A 382 -17.22 -26.74 4.88
CA PRO A 382 -18.50 -27.26 4.41
C PRO A 382 -19.24 -26.17 3.65
N LEU A 383 -19.81 -26.53 2.51
CA LEU A 383 -20.62 -25.63 1.69
C LEU A 383 -21.65 -26.41 0.87
N THR A 384 -22.66 -25.70 0.40
CA THR A 384 -23.68 -26.20 -0.53
C THR A 384 -23.37 -25.68 -1.92
N VAL A 385 -23.35 -26.58 -2.91
CA VAL A 385 -23.17 -26.26 -4.33
C VAL A 385 -24.46 -26.57 -5.07
N LEU A 386 -24.93 -25.62 -5.88
CA LEU A 386 -26.02 -25.79 -6.84
C LEU A 386 -25.46 -25.64 -8.26
N PHE A 387 -25.88 -26.54 -9.14
CA PHE A 387 -25.81 -26.36 -10.59
C PHE A 387 -27.22 -26.34 -11.17
N SER A 388 -27.46 -25.47 -12.15
CA SER A 388 -28.62 -25.54 -13.04
C SER A 388 -28.16 -25.50 -14.50
N ASP A 389 -28.86 -26.17 -15.42
CA ASP A 389 -28.43 -26.33 -16.82
C ASP A 389 -29.65 -26.57 -17.73
N ILE A 390 -29.67 -25.96 -18.92
CA ILE A 390 -30.82 -25.94 -19.83
C ILE A 390 -30.86 -27.23 -20.65
N ARG A 391 -31.90 -28.03 -20.41
CA ARG A 391 -32.11 -29.33 -21.08
C ARG A 391 -32.27 -29.13 -22.59
N GLY A 392 -31.38 -29.76 -23.37
CA GLY A 392 -31.40 -29.68 -24.83
C GLY A 392 -30.79 -28.41 -25.42
N PHE A 393 -30.12 -27.56 -24.62
CA PHE A 393 -29.60 -26.26 -25.06
C PHE A 393 -28.75 -26.33 -26.33
N THR A 394 -27.81 -27.27 -26.43
CA THR A 394 -26.92 -27.39 -27.60
C THR A 394 -27.69 -27.53 -28.92
N ALA A 395 -28.70 -28.40 -28.96
CA ALA A 395 -29.52 -28.61 -30.15
C ALA A 395 -30.41 -27.40 -30.46
N MET A 396 -30.92 -26.72 -29.43
CA MET A 396 -31.64 -25.46 -29.58
C MET A 396 -30.74 -24.36 -30.17
N ALA A 397 -29.52 -24.22 -29.65
CA ALA A 397 -28.53 -23.24 -30.07
C ALA A 397 -28.03 -23.45 -31.51
N GLU A 398 -27.99 -24.69 -32.01
CA GLU A 398 -27.69 -24.98 -33.43
C GLU A 398 -28.80 -24.47 -34.38
N SER A 399 -30.04 -24.33 -33.90
CA SER A 399 -31.20 -23.91 -34.69
C SER A 399 -31.55 -22.42 -34.61
N MET A 400 -31.02 -21.71 -33.60
CA MET A 400 -31.36 -20.32 -33.31
C MET A 400 -30.31 -19.33 -33.85
N GLY A 401 -30.75 -18.10 -34.16
CA GLY A 401 -29.83 -17.02 -34.50
C GLY A 401 -29.00 -16.56 -33.28
N PRO A 402 -27.72 -16.16 -33.44
CA PRO A 402 -26.85 -15.79 -32.32
C PRO A 402 -27.43 -14.73 -31.39
N ASP A 403 -28.07 -13.69 -31.93
CA ASP A 403 -28.69 -12.63 -31.14
C ASP A 403 -29.88 -13.13 -30.30
N ALA A 404 -30.67 -14.07 -30.84
CA ALA A 404 -31.81 -14.67 -30.14
C ALA A 404 -31.35 -15.60 -28.99
N ILE A 405 -30.24 -16.32 -29.18
CA ILE A 405 -29.60 -17.13 -28.14
C ILE A 405 -29.05 -16.21 -27.04
N ALA A 406 -28.32 -15.16 -27.43
CA ALA A 406 -27.78 -14.19 -26.49
C ALA A 406 -28.90 -13.54 -25.65
N GLN A 407 -30.00 -13.14 -26.28
CA GLN A 407 -31.16 -12.60 -25.57
C GLN A 407 -31.81 -13.62 -24.62
N LEU A 408 -31.99 -14.87 -25.06
CA LEU A 408 -32.54 -15.95 -24.21
C LEU A 408 -31.65 -16.17 -22.97
N LEU A 409 -30.34 -16.32 -23.17
CA LEU A 409 -29.38 -16.47 -22.07
C LEU A 409 -29.34 -15.24 -21.15
N THR A 410 -29.40 -14.02 -21.69
CA THR A 410 -29.45 -12.81 -20.87
C THR A 410 -30.71 -12.75 -20.00
N GLU A 411 -31.89 -13.05 -20.55
CA GLU A 411 -33.13 -13.10 -19.78
C GLU A 411 -33.12 -14.22 -18.72
N TYR A 412 -32.65 -15.42 -19.08
CA TYR A 412 -32.51 -16.55 -18.15
C TYR A 412 -31.52 -16.24 -17.01
N PHE A 413 -30.28 -15.84 -17.34
CA PHE A 413 -29.25 -15.60 -16.33
C PHE A 413 -29.60 -14.43 -15.42
N SER A 414 -30.27 -13.39 -15.91
CA SER A 414 -30.72 -12.28 -15.05
C SER A 414 -31.64 -12.80 -13.94
N GLU A 415 -32.66 -13.57 -14.31
CA GLU A 415 -33.63 -14.14 -13.37
C GLU A 415 -32.96 -15.11 -12.38
N MET A 416 -32.10 -16.02 -12.86
CA MET A 416 -31.42 -16.99 -12.01
C MET A 416 -30.47 -16.31 -11.01
N VAL A 417 -29.74 -15.27 -11.42
CA VAL A 417 -28.77 -14.56 -10.57
C VAL A 417 -29.47 -13.76 -9.47
N GLU A 418 -30.57 -13.06 -9.78
CA GLU A 418 -31.35 -12.37 -8.75
C GLU A 418 -31.87 -13.37 -7.70
N ILE A 419 -32.38 -14.53 -8.10
CA ILE A 419 -32.83 -15.58 -7.17
C ILE A 419 -31.69 -16.11 -6.28
N VAL A 420 -30.48 -16.30 -6.83
CA VAL A 420 -29.29 -16.67 -6.04
C VAL A 420 -29.00 -15.60 -4.99
N PHE A 421 -28.95 -14.33 -5.38
CA PHE A 421 -28.60 -13.23 -4.49
C PHE A 421 -29.68 -12.94 -3.44
N GLU A 422 -30.97 -12.96 -3.78
CA GLU A 422 -32.07 -12.79 -2.83
C GLU A 422 -32.09 -13.89 -1.75
N ARG A 423 -31.58 -15.08 -2.06
CA ARG A 423 -31.45 -16.19 -1.10
C ARG A 423 -30.03 -16.26 -0.48
N GLY A 424 -29.25 -15.18 -0.57
CA GLY A 424 -27.95 -15.05 0.08
C GLY A 424 -26.86 -15.97 -0.47
N GLY A 425 -27.05 -16.50 -1.68
CA GLY A 425 -26.06 -17.28 -2.40
C GLY A 425 -25.02 -16.41 -3.11
N THR A 426 -23.95 -17.05 -3.54
CA THR A 426 -22.87 -16.48 -4.36
C THR A 426 -22.90 -17.11 -5.74
N LEU A 427 -22.75 -16.32 -6.80
CA LEU A 427 -22.56 -16.82 -8.16
C LEU A 427 -21.06 -17.12 -8.36
N ASP A 428 -20.71 -18.39 -8.63
CA ASP A 428 -19.31 -18.76 -8.90
C ASP A 428 -18.96 -18.46 -10.36
N LYS A 429 -19.70 -19.04 -11.32
CA LYS A 429 -19.62 -18.73 -12.76
C LYS A 429 -20.79 -19.28 -13.58
N PHE A 430 -20.85 -18.85 -14.84
CA PHE A 430 -21.60 -19.53 -15.90
C PHE A 430 -20.70 -20.53 -16.64
N ILE A 431 -21.25 -21.66 -17.05
CA ILE A 431 -20.55 -22.73 -17.81
C ILE A 431 -21.40 -23.06 -19.03
N GLY A 432 -21.21 -22.34 -20.13
CA GLY A 432 -22.13 -22.40 -21.26
C GLY A 432 -23.47 -21.78 -20.88
N ASP A 433 -24.54 -22.58 -20.93
CA ASP A 433 -25.88 -22.27 -20.43
C ASP A 433 -26.09 -22.63 -18.94
N ALA A 434 -25.13 -23.32 -18.30
CA ALA A 434 -25.25 -23.70 -16.91
C ALA A 434 -24.87 -22.58 -15.92
N VAL A 435 -25.54 -22.54 -14.76
CA VAL A 435 -25.23 -21.66 -13.62
C VAL A 435 -24.62 -22.48 -12.50
N MET A 436 -23.51 -22.01 -11.91
CA MET A 436 -22.94 -22.57 -10.68
C MET A 436 -23.07 -21.56 -9.53
N ALA A 437 -23.75 -21.95 -8.45
CA ALA A 437 -24.01 -21.13 -7.28
C ALA A 437 -23.61 -21.83 -5.97
N LEU A 438 -23.30 -21.02 -4.95
CA LEU A 438 -22.68 -21.45 -3.70
C LEU A 438 -23.36 -20.83 -2.47
N TRP A 439 -23.51 -21.63 -1.41
CA TRP A 439 -23.85 -21.17 -0.06
C TRP A 439 -22.83 -21.78 0.90
N GLY A 440 -22.32 -21.03 1.89
CA GLY A 440 -21.17 -21.44 2.73
C GLY A 440 -19.83 -20.79 2.33
N ALA A 441 -19.77 -20.20 1.14
CA ALA A 441 -18.60 -19.48 0.63
C ALA A 441 -19.05 -18.18 -0.07
N PRO A 442 -18.36 -17.04 0.14
CA PRO A 442 -17.20 -16.86 1.02
C PRO A 442 -17.57 -16.66 2.49
N VAL A 443 -18.85 -16.36 2.79
CA VAL A 443 -19.38 -16.14 4.14
C VAL A 443 -20.39 -17.26 4.49
N PRO A 444 -20.12 -18.10 5.51
CA PRO A 444 -21.01 -19.21 5.87
C PRO A 444 -22.15 -18.79 6.81
N HIS A 445 -23.30 -19.45 6.68
CA HIS A 445 -24.49 -19.27 7.49
C HIS A 445 -25.08 -20.63 7.91
N ALA A 446 -25.81 -20.66 9.03
CA ALA A 446 -26.29 -21.92 9.60
C ALA A 446 -27.47 -22.56 8.82
N ASP A 447 -28.08 -21.82 7.90
CA ASP A 447 -29.23 -22.13 7.05
C ASP A 447 -28.87 -22.23 5.55
N ASP A 448 -27.58 -22.30 5.22
CA ASP A 448 -27.08 -22.40 3.84
C ASP A 448 -27.73 -23.52 2.99
N PRO A 449 -27.96 -24.76 3.50
CA PRO A 449 -28.68 -25.79 2.76
C PRO A 449 -30.16 -25.43 2.49
N ASP A 450 -30.85 -24.86 3.48
CA ASP A 450 -32.26 -24.45 3.36
C ASP A 450 -32.44 -23.32 2.34
N ARG A 451 -31.54 -22.32 2.35
CA ARG A 451 -31.55 -21.21 1.38
C ARG A 451 -31.25 -21.66 -0.04
N ALA A 452 -30.31 -22.60 -0.23
CA ALA A 452 -30.04 -23.20 -1.53
C ALA A 452 -31.25 -23.99 -2.07
N LEU A 453 -31.99 -24.70 -1.21
CA LEU A 453 -33.22 -25.38 -1.60
C LEU A 453 -34.32 -24.40 -2.01
N GLN A 454 -34.50 -23.31 -1.24
CA GLN A 454 -35.44 -22.25 -1.58
C GLN A 454 -35.09 -21.56 -2.91
N ALA A 455 -33.80 -21.36 -3.19
CA ALA A 455 -33.34 -20.84 -4.48
C ALA A 455 -33.68 -21.79 -5.63
N ALA A 456 -33.39 -23.10 -5.49
CA ALA A 456 -33.72 -24.09 -6.52
C ALA A 456 -35.23 -24.18 -6.83
N LEU A 457 -36.08 -24.12 -5.80
CA LEU A 457 -37.54 -24.10 -5.96
C LEU A 457 -38.00 -22.82 -6.67
N ALA A 458 -37.48 -21.66 -6.27
CA ALA A 458 -37.78 -20.38 -6.92
C ALA A 458 -37.29 -20.33 -8.38
N MET A 459 -36.12 -20.91 -8.70
CA MET A 459 -35.63 -21.03 -10.07
C MET A 459 -36.60 -21.80 -10.97
N GLN A 460 -37.11 -22.96 -10.52
CA GLN A 460 -38.08 -23.75 -11.30
C GLN A 460 -39.41 -22.98 -11.48
N GLN A 461 -39.87 -22.23 -10.48
CA GLN A 461 -41.06 -21.37 -10.59
C GLN A 461 -40.84 -20.23 -11.60
N ALA A 462 -39.69 -19.57 -11.55
CA ALA A 462 -39.34 -18.47 -12.44
C ALA A 462 -39.17 -18.92 -13.90
N ILE A 463 -38.66 -20.14 -14.14
CA ILE A 463 -38.65 -20.77 -15.46
C ILE A 463 -40.07 -20.92 -16.02
N GLY A 464 -41.06 -21.28 -15.20
CA GLY A 464 -42.47 -21.29 -15.61
C GLY A 464 -42.97 -19.91 -16.06
N GLY A 465 -42.59 -18.84 -15.34
CA GLY A 465 -42.89 -17.47 -15.71
C GLY A 465 -42.20 -17.01 -17.01
N LEU A 466 -40.92 -17.33 -17.19
CA LEU A 466 -40.16 -17.06 -18.40
C LEU A 466 -40.74 -17.79 -19.61
N ASN A 467 -41.07 -19.07 -19.48
CA ASN A 467 -41.70 -19.85 -20.54
C ASN A 467 -43.06 -19.27 -20.94
N ALA A 468 -43.93 -18.90 -19.99
CA ALA A 468 -45.20 -18.25 -20.30
C ALA A 468 -45.02 -16.91 -21.06
N LYS A 469 -44.04 -16.11 -20.65
CA LYS A 469 -43.65 -14.86 -21.33
C LYS A 469 -43.13 -15.11 -22.75
N TRP A 470 -42.29 -16.13 -22.94
CA TRP A 470 -41.68 -16.48 -24.22
C TRP A 470 -42.68 -17.13 -25.19
N ALA A 471 -43.56 -18.01 -24.71
CA ALA A 471 -44.65 -18.57 -25.48
C ALA A 471 -45.59 -17.48 -26.04
N ALA A 472 -45.91 -16.47 -25.22
CA ALA A 472 -46.67 -15.29 -25.66
C ALA A 472 -45.93 -14.42 -26.70
N GLN A 473 -44.61 -14.59 -26.85
CA GLN A 473 -43.77 -13.95 -27.87
C GLN A 473 -43.47 -14.87 -29.07
N GLY A 474 -44.01 -16.10 -29.11
CA GLY A 474 -43.71 -17.10 -30.15
C GLY A 474 -42.29 -17.67 -30.08
N ARG A 475 -41.63 -17.58 -28.92
CA ARG A 475 -40.29 -18.12 -28.66
C ARG A 475 -40.36 -19.54 -28.06
N PRO A 476 -39.30 -20.36 -28.20
CA PRO A 476 -39.26 -21.69 -27.61
C PRO A 476 -39.27 -21.63 -26.07
N GLU A 477 -39.92 -22.62 -25.46
CA GLU A 477 -39.85 -22.90 -24.03
C GLU A 477 -38.61 -23.72 -23.70
N ILE A 478 -38.09 -23.58 -22.47
CA ILE A 478 -36.95 -24.34 -21.96
C ILE A 478 -37.32 -25.17 -20.74
N GLY A 479 -36.65 -26.31 -20.56
CA GLY A 479 -36.63 -27.05 -19.30
C GLY A 479 -35.27 -26.90 -18.63
N VAL A 480 -35.24 -26.77 -17.31
CA VAL A 480 -33.98 -26.71 -16.53
C VAL A 480 -33.92 -27.89 -15.58
N GLY A 481 -32.78 -28.58 -15.55
CA GLY A 481 -32.44 -29.55 -14.51
C GLY A 481 -31.58 -28.89 -13.45
N ILE A 482 -31.79 -29.20 -12.17
CA ILE A 482 -30.99 -28.66 -11.05
C ILE A 482 -30.37 -29.81 -10.25
N GLY A 483 -29.10 -29.67 -9.89
CA GLY A 483 -28.37 -30.57 -9.01
C GLY A 483 -27.81 -29.85 -7.78
N ILE A 484 -28.11 -30.34 -6.57
CA ILE A 484 -27.61 -29.75 -5.31
C ILE A 484 -26.87 -30.78 -4.46
N ASN A 485 -25.71 -30.40 -3.92
CA ASN A 485 -24.97 -31.21 -2.96
C ASN A 485 -24.42 -30.35 -1.83
N HIS A 486 -24.40 -30.89 -0.61
CA HIS A 486 -23.69 -30.29 0.53
C HIS A 486 -22.46 -31.14 0.89
N GLY A 487 -21.33 -30.49 1.13
CA GLY A 487 -20.12 -31.19 1.57
C GLY A 487 -18.88 -30.30 1.66
N GLU A 488 -17.78 -30.95 2.03
CA GLU A 488 -16.46 -30.33 2.16
C GLU A 488 -15.84 -30.03 0.79
N ALA A 489 -15.43 -28.78 0.58
CA ALA A 489 -14.63 -28.37 -0.58
C ALA A 489 -13.61 -27.29 -0.19
N PHE A 490 -12.60 -27.10 -1.02
CA PHE A 490 -11.69 -25.95 -0.92
C PHE A 490 -12.37 -24.73 -1.53
N ALA A 491 -12.41 -23.62 -0.80
CA ALA A 491 -12.92 -22.33 -1.29
C ALA A 491 -11.82 -21.27 -1.17
N GLY A 492 -11.52 -20.56 -2.26
CA GLY A 492 -10.48 -19.52 -2.23
C GLY A 492 -10.07 -18.97 -3.58
N ASN A 493 -9.10 -18.04 -3.55
CA ASN A 493 -8.51 -17.44 -4.73
C ASN A 493 -7.50 -18.41 -5.37
N ILE A 494 -7.87 -18.94 -6.53
CA ILE A 494 -7.04 -19.83 -7.34
C ILE A 494 -6.62 -19.10 -8.61
N GLY A 495 -5.41 -19.40 -9.11
CA GLY A 495 -4.91 -18.86 -10.37
C GLY A 495 -3.49 -18.29 -10.23
N SER A 496 -3.20 -17.27 -11.02
CA SER A 496 -1.89 -16.60 -11.04
C SER A 496 -1.99 -15.20 -10.44
N HIS A 497 -0.86 -14.61 -10.04
CA HIS A 497 -0.80 -13.20 -9.60
C HIS A 497 -1.33 -12.17 -10.62
N ARG A 498 -1.61 -12.57 -11.88
CA ARG A 498 -2.20 -11.72 -12.92
C ARG A 498 -3.69 -11.97 -13.19
N ARG A 499 -4.22 -13.09 -12.69
CA ARG A 499 -5.63 -13.49 -12.81
C ARG A 499 -5.89 -14.51 -11.69
N LEU A 500 -6.43 -14.00 -10.59
CA LEU A 500 -7.01 -14.79 -9.52
C LEU A 500 -8.52 -14.85 -9.74
N GLU A 501 -9.09 -16.01 -9.48
CA GLU A 501 -10.52 -16.28 -9.53
C GLU A 501 -10.88 -16.90 -8.18
N TYR A 502 -11.79 -16.28 -7.44
CA TYR A 502 -12.36 -16.92 -6.26
C TYR A 502 -13.24 -18.06 -6.76
N THR A 503 -12.95 -19.29 -6.36
CA THR A 503 -13.74 -20.44 -6.82
C THR A 503 -13.65 -21.60 -5.84
N VAL A 504 -14.54 -22.57 -6.01
CA VAL A 504 -14.62 -23.77 -5.17
C VAL A 504 -14.18 -25.01 -5.95
N ILE A 505 -13.31 -25.81 -5.35
CA ILE A 505 -12.84 -27.08 -5.91
C ILE A 505 -12.97 -28.20 -4.88
N GLY A 506 -13.59 -29.31 -5.27
CA GLY A 506 -13.66 -30.51 -4.45
C GLY A 506 -14.60 -31.56 -5.02
N ASP A 507 -14.58 -32.74 -4.41
CA ASP A 507 -15.51 -33.82 -4.73
C ASP A 507 -16.99 -33.37 -4.60
N ALA A 508 -17.29 -32.53 -3.61
CA ALA A 508 -18.63 -31.99 -3.40
C ALA A 508 -19.19 -31.21 -4.61
N VAL A 509 -18.32 -30.50 -5.34
CA VAL A 509 -18.66 -29.76 -6.58
C VAL A 509 -18.98 -30.75 -7.71
N ASN A 510 -18.13 -31.77 -7.89
CA ASN A 510 -18.30 -32.78 -8.92
C ASN A 510 -19.60 -33.59 -8.75
N VAL A 511 -19.99 -33.87 -7.49
CA VAL A 511 -21.27 -34.52 -7.17
C VAL A 511 -22.45 -33.65 -7.59
N ALA A 512 -22.47 -32.35 -7.23
CA ALA A 512 -23.55 -31.43 -7.62
C ALA A 512 -23.68 -31.30 -9.15
N ALA A 513 -22.54 -31.13 -9.85
CA ALA A 513 -22.51 -31.05 -11.30
C ALA A 513 -23.07 -32.32 -11.96
N ARG A 514 -22.80 -33.51 -11.39
CA ARG A 514 -23.35 -34.76 -11.93
C ARG A 514 -24.84 -34.94 -11.63
N LEU A 515 -25.31 -34.56 -10.43
CA LEU A 515 -26.74 -34.54 -10.13
C LEU A 515 -27.51 -33.66 -11.13
N CYS A 516 -26.94 -32.51 -11.49
CA CYS A 516 -27.52 -31.62 -12.50
C CYS A 516 -27.49 -32.23 -13.91
N ALA A 517 -26.47 -33.03 -14.25
CA ALA A 517 -26.38 -33.70 -15.55
C ALA A 517 -27.45 -34.79 -15.72
N GLU A 518 -27.82 -35.51 -14.64
CA GLU A 518 -28.87 -36.55 -14.70
C GLU A 518 -30.29 -35.99 -14.46
N ALA A 519 -30.44 -34.77 -13.96
CA ALA A 519 -31.74 -34.13 -13.70
C ALA A 519 -32.52 -33.87 -14.99
N GLY A 520 -33.79 -34.31 -15.04
CA GLY A 520 -34.72 -33.99 -16.11
C GLY A 520 -35.21 -32.53 -16.10
N PRO A 521 -35.97 -32.11 -17.13
CA PRO A 521 -36.58 -30.78 -17.17
C PRO A 521 -37.59 -30.60 -16.03
N GLY A 522 -37.41 -29.56 -15.22
CA GLY A 522 -38.23 -29.29 -14.04
C GLY A 522 -37.79 -30.04 -12.77
N GLU A 523 -36.80 -30.95 -12.87
CA GLU A 523 -36.34 -31.74 -11.73
C GLU A 523 -35.28 -31.01 -10.89
N ILE A 524 -35.29 -31.30 -9.59
CA ILE A 524 -34.24 -30.94 -8.64
C ILE A 524 -33.75 -32.24 -8.00
N LEU A 525 -32.51 -32.63 -8.33
CA LEU A 525 -31.86 -33.81 -7.77
C LEU A 525 -30.86 -33.41 -6.69
N VAL A 526 -30.88 -34.13 -5.57
CA VAL A 526 -30.05 -33.83 -4.40
C VAL A 526 -29.38 -35.08 -3.85
N SER A 527 -28.25 -34.91 -3.15
CA SER A 527 -27.57 -36.00 -2.46
C SER A 527 -28.21 -36.34 -1.11
N GLU A 528 -27.96 -37.54 -0.60
CA GLU A 528 -28.32 -37.91 0.77
C GLU A 528 -27.76 -36.94 1.82
N GLN A 529 -26.51 -36.48 1.66
CA GLN A 529 -25.88 -35.54 2.58
C GLN A 529 -26.60 -34.19 2.61
N PHE A 530 -27.15 -33.75 1.48
CA PHE A 530 -28.00 -32.56 1.41
C PHE A 530 -29.32 -32.78 2.17
N CYS A 531 -30.01 -33.89 1.93
CA CYS A 531 -31.27 -34.23 2.62
C CYS A 531 -31.12 -34.27 4.15
N ARG A 532 -29.95 -34.72 4.65
CA ARG A 532 -29.63 -34.77 6.09
C ARG A 532 -29.27 -33.42 6.72
N THR A 533 -29.03 -32.38 5.92
CA THR A 533 -28.57 -31.05 6.39
C THR A 533 -29.61 -29.95 6.24
N VAL A 534 -30.55 -30.10 5.30
CA VAL A 534 -31.77 -29.28 5.23
C VAL A 534 -32.63 -29.47 6.49
N ARG A 535 -33.18 -28.38 7.02
CA ARG A 535 -34.08 -28.37 8.20
C ARG A 535 -35.55 -28.23 7.81
N ALA A 536 -35.82 -27.67 6.64
CA ALA A 536 -37.17 -27.55 6.08
C ALA A 536 -37.82 -28.93 5.87
N ALA A 537 -39.10 -29.04 6.20
CA ALA A 537 -39.89 -30.24 5.94
C ALA A 537 -40.22 -30.34 4.44
N VAL A 538 -39.46 -31.17 3.72
CA VAL A 538 -39.57 -31.36 2.27
C VAL A 538 -39.74 -32.85 1.96
N GLU A 539 -40.59 -33.17 0.99
CA GLU A 539 -40.75 -34.54 0.50
C GLU A 539 -39.67 -34.90 -0.52
N TYR A 540 -39.04 -36.06 -0.32
CA TYR A 540 -37.99 -36.58 -1.18
C TYR A 540 -38.40 -37.95 -1.73
N GLU A 541 -38.25 -38.14 -3.04
CA GLU A 541 -38.38 -39.44 -3.70
C GLU A 541 -37.00 -40.07 -3.87
N SER A 542 -36.78 -41.26 -3.31
CA SER A 542 -35.52 -41.99 -3.46
C SER A 542 -35.39 -42.54 -4.87
N LEU A 543 -34.29 -42.23 -5.54
CA LEU A 543 -33.93 -42.76 -6.86
C LEU A 543 -32.92 -43.91 -6.73
N PRO A 544 -32.65 -44.68 -7.80
CA PRO A 544 -31.51 -45.61 -7.81
C PRO A 544 -30.18 -44.90 -7.54
N GLU A 545 -29.24 -45.58 -6.90
CA GLU A 545 -27.91 -45.02 -6.65
C GLU A 545 -27.18 -44.68 -7.96
N LEU A 546 -26.57 -43.49 -8.01
CA LEU A 546 -25.85 -43.03 -9.19
C LEU A 546 -24.36 -43.43 -9.10
N ALA A 547 -23.92 -44.27 -10.04
CA ALA A 547 -22.53 -44.67 -10.16
C ALA A 547 -21.67 -43.51 -10.72
N LEU A 548 -20.97 -42.79 -9.84
CA LEU A 548 -20.08 -41.69 -10.23
C LEU A 548 -18.75 -42.21 -10.77
N LYS A 549 -18.41 -41.86 -12.02
CA LYS A 549 -17.13 -42.21 -12.64
C LYS A 549 -15.96 -41.64 -11.82
N GLY A 550 -15.19 -42.53 -11.18
CA GLY A 550 -14.07 -42.18 -10.31
C GLY A 550 -14.34 -42.32 -8.81
N LYS A 551 -15.55 -42.70 -8.37
CA LYS A 551 -15.82 -43.14 -6.99
C LYS A 551 -15.90 -44.66 -6.89
N ALA A 552 -15.52 -45.17 -5.72
CA ALA A 552 -15.67 -46.59 -5.35
C ALA A 552 -17.06 -46.93 -4.77
N GLN A 553 -17.82 -45.92 -4.33
CA GLN A 553 -19.18 -46.04 -3.83
C GLN A 553 -20.11 -45.19 -4.71
N ALA A 554 -21.27 -45.75 -5.06
CA ALA A 554 -22.33 -44.98 -5.71
C ALA A 554 -22.94 -43.97 -4.72
N VAL A 555 -23.60 -42.95 -5.23
CA VAL A 555 -24.24 -41.91 -4.40
C VAL A 555 -25.74 -42.12 -4.41
N GLN A 556 -26.34 -42.23 -3.22
CA GLN A 556 -27.79 -42.24 -3.08
C GLN A 556 -28.34 -40.86 -3.46
N VAL A 557 -29.25 -40.86 -4.44
CA VAL A 557 -29.87 -39.66 -5.02
C VAL A 557 -31.33 -39.58 -4.61
N PHE A 558 -31.81 -38.35 -4.41
CA PHE A 558 -33.21 -38.05 -4.16
C PHE A 558 -33.71 -36.98 -5.13
N ARG A 559 -34.94 -37.12 -5.61
CA ARG A 559 -35.68 -36.05 -6.30
C ARG A 559 -36.47 -35.26 -5.25
N VAL A 560 -36.37 -33.94 -5.27
CA VAL A 560 -37.26 -33.06 -4.48
C VAL A 560 -38.66 -33.10 -5.10
N ARG A 561 -39.68 -33.41 -4.31
CA ARG A 561 -41.06 -33.23 -4.76
C ARG A 561 -41.47 -31.78 -4.55
N GLN A 562 -41.91 -31.13 -5.62
CA GLN A 562 -42.63 -29.86 -5.51
C GLN A 562 -43.93 -30.13 -4.74
N MET A 563 -44.20 -29.33 -3.71
CA MET A 563 -45.55 -29.30 -3.13
C MET A 563 -46.53 -28.73 -4.17
N PRO A 564 -47.71 -29.34 -4.34
CA PRO A 564 -48.69 -28.97 -5.37
C PRO A 564 -49.35 -27.61 -5.16
#